data_AF-A0A0B1T148-F1
#
_entry.id   AF-A0A0B1T148-F1
#
_cell.length_a   1.000
_cell.length_b   1.000
_cell.length_c   1.000
_cell.angle_alpha   90.00
_cell.angle_beta   90.00
_cell.angle_gamma   90.00
#
_symmetry.space_group_name_H-M   'P 1'
#
loop_
_entity.id
_entity.type
_entity.pdbx_description
1 polymer ?
#
loop_
_entity_poly.entity_id
_entity_poly.type
_entity_poly.pdbx_seq_one_letter_code
_entity_poly.pdbx_strand_id
1 'polypeptide(L)'
;MKYKSIFDRKVVPGCQDKNAQASRCVSIAPPLREKTYCYGIKMGGDVAFRKVMDLYLAENIQLEKDVLRRSLGCHKNTTALREMMFLALDRNSTFVRLQDVSDIFVSISKSPIGRKLLFNFLIANWDRIYDGMMSEHESIAEIISAASDGVRTYQQLEQLKHLKSAGKHASEFSVFDEVIEESEHRVEWIQKHHGRLIEYFKKLL
;
A
#
# COMPACT_ATOMS: atom_id res chain seq x y z
N MET A 1 -21.17 5.08 -5.99
CA MET A 1 -19.94 5.66 -6.58
C MET A 1 -19.65 5.01 -7.94
N LYS A 2 -19.31 5.78 -8.98
CA LYS A 2 -19.25 5.32 -10.38
C LYS A 2 -18.35 4.09 -10.63
N TYR A 3 -17.18 4.03 -9.98
CA TYR A 3 -16.22 2.92 -10.16
C TYR A 3 -16.71 1.57 -9.65
N LYS A 4 -17.37 1.51 -8.48
CA LYS A 4 -17.94 0.26 -7.97
C LYS A 4 -19.01 -0.31 -8.89
N SER A 5 -19.86 0.55 -9.45
CA SER A 5 -20.87 0.10 -10.43
C SER A 5 -20.23 -0.48 -11.70
N ILE A 6 -19.11 0.10 -12.16
CA ILE A 6 -18.36 -0.47 -13.30
C ILE A 6 -17.78 -1.83 -12.91
N PHE A 7 -17.19 -1.95 -11.71
CA PHE A 7 -16.67 -3.23 -11.21
C PHE A 7 -17.75 -4.32 -11.21
N ASP A 8 -18.92 -4.03 -10.63
CA ASP A 8 -20.03 -4.97 -10.53
C ASP A 8 -20.62 -5.38 -11.89
N ARG A 9 -20.56 -4.50 -12.89
CA ARG A 9 -21.11 -4.77 -14.23
C ARG A 9 -20.11 -5.40 -15.20
N LYS A 10 -18.81 -5.13 -15.02
CA LYS A 10 -17.77 -5.46 -16.02
C LYS A 10 -16.71 -6.44 -15.52
N VAL A 11 -16.52 -6.55 -14.20
CA VAL A 11 -15.47 -7.40 -13.60
C VAL A 11 -16.08 -8.61 -12.88
N VAL A 12 -17.13 -8.41 -12.09
CA VAL A 12 -17.79 -9.51 -11.37
C VAL A 12 -18.42 -10.54 -12.31
N PRO A 13 -19.21 -10.15 -13.34
CA PRO A 13 -19.83 -11.10 -14.25
C PRO A 13 -18.84 -11.63 -15.29
N GLY A 14 -17.79 -10.86 -15.60
CA GLY A 14 -16.70 -11.27 -16.47
C GLY A 14 -15.76 -12.27 -15.80
N CYS A 15 -14.98 -12.98 -16.61
CA CYS A 15 -13.86 -13.79 -16.12
C CYS A 15 -14.27 -14.90 -15.13
N GLN A 16 -15.30 -15.67 -15.46
CA GLN A 16 -15.82 -16.74 -14.58
C GLN A 16 -14.94 -17.99 -14.53
N ASP A 17 -14.10 -18.19 -15.55
CA ASP A 17 -13.11 -19.27 -15.54
C ASP A 17 -12.01 -18.95 -14.50
N LYS A 18 -11.56 -19.97 -13.75
CA LYS A 18 -10.47 -19.86 -12.78
C LYS A 18 -9.16 -19.41 -13.41
N ASN A 19 -8.96 -19.65 -14.71
CA ASN A 19 -7.78 -19.23 -15.46
C ASN A 19 -8.04 -17.98 -16.33
N ALA A 20 -9.13 -17.26 -16.10
CA ALA A 20 -9.48 -16.10 -16.90
C ALA A 20 -8.49 -14.94 -16.67
N GLN A 21 -7.92 -14.45 -17.76
CA GLN A 21 -7.00 -13.30 -17.76
C GLN A 21 -7.79 -12.00 -17.88
N ALA A 22 -7.62 -11.08 -16.91
CA ALA A 22 -8.33 -9.81 -16.90
C ALA A 22 -8.13 -9.01 -18.19
N SER A 23 -6.92 -9.06 -18.75
CA SER A 23 -6.55 -8.46 -20.02
C SER A 23 -7.44 -8.89 -21.20
N ARG A 24 -8.02 -10.10 -21.15
CA ARG A 24 -8.88 -10.67 -22.19
C ARG A 24 -10.37 -10.49 -21.91
N CYS A 25 -10.80 -10.66 -20.66
CA CYS A 25 -12.22 -10.73 -20.32
C CYS A 25 -12.79 -9.45 -19.70
N VAL A 26 -11.96 -8.48 -19.30
CA VAL A 26 -12.41 -7.20 -18.73
C VAL A 26 -12.45 -6.11 -19.81
N SER A 27 -13.68 -5.76 -20.21
CA SER A 27 -13.96 -4.65 -21.13
C SER A 27 -14.09 -3.32 -20.37
N ILE A 28 -12.94 -2.81 -19.90
CA ILE A 28 -12.77 -1.50 -19.26
C ILE A 28 -11.56 -0.82 -19.90
N ALA A 29 -11.71 0.46 -20.27
CA ALA A 29 -10.61 1.26 -20.81
C ALA A 29 -9.41 1.28 -19.82
N PRO A 30 -8.17 1.06 -20.28
CA PRO A 30 -7.00 0.90 -19.41
C PRO A 30 -6.85 1.97 -18.30
N PRO A 31 -7.03 3.28 -18.57
CA PRO A 31 -6.88 4.32 -17.54
C PRO A 31 -7.87 4.23 -16.38
N LEU A 32 -8.97 3.48 -16.55
CA LEU A 32 -10.02 3.32 -15.53
C LEU A 32 -9.88 2.03 -14.72
N ARG A 33 -9.01 1.10 -15.12
CA ARG A 33 -8.92 -0.24 -14.53
C ARG A 33 -8.50 -0.21 -13.06
N GLU A 34 -7.38 0.45 -12.73
CA GLU A 34 -6.86 0.52 -11.35
C GLU A 34 -7.91 1.09 -10.39
N LYS A 35 -8.52 2.24 -10.72
CA LYS A 35 -9.59 2.83 -9.90
C LYS A 35 -10.80 1.90 -9.81
N THR A 36 -11.17 1.21 -10.89
CA THR A 36 -12.32 0.30 -10.89
C THR A 36 -12.09 -0.89 -9.96
N TYR A 37 -10.94 -1.57 -10.07
CA TYR A 37 -10.59 -2.67 -9.19
C TYR A 37 -10.44 -2.22 -7.74
N CYS A 38 -9.69 -1.14 -7.49
CA CYS A 38 -9.48 -0.56 -6.17
C CYS A 38 -10.81 -0.22 -5.47
N TYR A 39 -11.73 0.49 -6.15
CA TYR A 39 -13.03 0.81 -5.57
C TYR A 39 -13.97 -0.41 -5.46
N GLY A 40 -13.83 -1.37 -6.37
CA GLY A 40 -14.46 -2.69 -6.28
C GLY A 40 -14.12 -3.37 -4.96
N ILE A 41 -12.82 -3.49 -4.66
CA ILE A 41 -12.29 -4.07 -3.43
C ILE A 41 -12.71 -3.24 -2.20
N LYS A 42 -12.48 -1.93 -2.24
CA LYS A 42 -12.76 -1.01 -1.12
C LYS A 42 -14.22 -1.03 -0.65
N MET A 43 -15.17 -1.31 -1.55
CA MET A 43 -16.61 -1.39 -1.25
C MET A 43 -17.15 -2.82 -1.20
N GLY A 44 -16.51 -3.78 -1.86
CA GLY A 44 -16.95 -5.17 -1.96
C GLY A 44 -16.28 -6.13 -0.97
N GLY A 45 -15.27 -5.67 -0.22
CA GLY A 45 -14.58 -6.45 0.82
C GLY A 45 -13.92 -7.71 0.29
N ASP A 46 -13.88 -8.75 1.13
CA ASP A 46 -13.13 -10.00 0.88
C ASP A 46 -13.60 -10.74 -0.40
N VAL A 47 -14.87 -10.59 -0.80
CA VAL A 47 -15.39 -11.19 -2.03
C VAL A 47 -14.77 -10.52 -3.26
N ALA A 48 -14.76 -9.18 -3.30
CA ALA A 48 -14.14 -8.45 -4.40
C ALA A 48 -12.61 -8.58 -4.38
N PHE A 49 -12.00 -8.62 -3.19
CA PHE A 49 -10.57 -8.87 -3.01
C PHE A 49 -10.16 -10.21 -3.61
N ARG A 50 -10.84 -11.31 -3.25
CA ARG A 50 -10.56 -12.64 -3.79
C ARG A 50 -10.71 -12.66 -5.31
N LYS A 51 -11.77 -12.05 -5.86
CA LYS A 51 -11.94 -11.96 -7.32
C LYS A 51 -10.75 -11.26 -8.00
N VAL A 52 -10.26 -10.15 -7.46
CA VAL A 52 -9.11 -9.43 -8.04
C VAL A 52 -7.80 -10.20 -7.81
N MET A 53 -7.67 -10.89 -6.68
CA MET A 53 -6.52 -11.77 -6.39
C MET A 53 -6.44 -12.92 -7.41
N ASP A 54 -7.56 -13.59 -7.68
CA ASP A 54 -7.63 -14.67 -8.67
C ASP A 54 -7.21 -14.17 -10.06
N LEU A 55 -7.71 -12.99 -10.47
CA LEU A 55 -7.30 -12.34 -11.71
C LEU A 55 -5.80 -12.01 -11.73
N TYR A 56 -5.25 -11.50 -10.63
CA TYR A 56 -3.83 -11.19 -10.50
C TYR A 56 -2.95 -12.43 -10.66
N LEU A 57 -3.35 -13.54 -10.04
CA LEU A 57 -2.60 -14.80 -10.12
C LEU A 57 -2.68 -15.43 -11.51
N ALA A 58 -3.81 -15.29 -12.21
CA ALA A 58 -4.02 -15.82 -13.57
C ALA A 58 -3.45 -14.94 -14.70
N GLU A 59 -3.20 -13.64 -14.44
CA GLU A 59 -2.75 -12.69 -15.47
C GLU A 59 -1.27 -12.89 -15.85
N ASN A 60 -1.03 -12.83 -17.17
CA ASN A 60 0.30 -12.96 -17.77
C ASN A 60 0.80 -11.65 -18.39
N ILE A 61 -0.11 -10.71 -18.72
CA ILE A 61 0.28 -9.39 -19.21
C ILE A 61 0.76 -8.56 -18.03
N GLN A 62 2.07 -8.33 -17.95
CA GLN A 62 2.72 -7.65 -16.82
C GLN A 62 2.03 -6.33 -16.47
N LEU A 63 1.72 -5.49 -17.46
CA LEU A 63 1.06 -4.20 -17.22
C LEU A 63 -0.31 -4.35 -16.52
N GLU A 64 -1.13 -5.32 -16.90
CA GLU A 64 -2.42 -5.57 -16.24
C GLU A 64 -2.22 -6.22 -14.87
N LYS A 65 -1.21 -7.10 -14.75
CA LYS A 65 -0.82 -7.72 -13.49
C LYS A 65 -0.42 -6.68 -12.43
N ASP A 66 0.36 -5.67 -12.82
CA ASP A 66 0.75 -4.57 -11.92
C ASP A 66 -0.47 -3.73 -11.49
N VAL A 67 -1.41 -3.48 -12.41
CA VAL A 67 -2.67 -2.78 -12.12
C VAL A 67 -3.52 -3.55 -11.12
N LEU A 68 -3.64 -4.87 -11.28
CA LEU A 68 -4.35 -5.74 -10.35
C LEU A 68 -3.66 -5.77 -8.99
N ARG A 69 -2.33 -5.97 -8.96
CA ARG A 69 -1.49 -5.97 -7.74
C ARG A 69 -1.68 -4.70 -6.92
N ARG A 70 -1.51 -3.52 -7.55
CA ARG A 70 -1.69 -2.22 -6.87
C ARG A 70 -3.11 -2.02 -6.34
N SER A 71 -4.11 -2.63 -6.98
CA SER A 71 -5.51 -2.50 -6.56
C SER A 71 -5.81 -3.31 -5.28
N LEU A 72 -5.08 -4.40 -5.02
CA LEU A 72 -5.25 -5.22 -3.81
C LEU A 72 -5.03 -4.42 -2.52
N GLY A 73 -4.11 -3.45 -2.53
CA GLY A 73 -3.84 -2.53 -1.41
C GLY A 73 -5.03 -1.65 -1.01
N CYS A 74 -6.10 -1.58 -1.80
CA CYS A 74 -7.29 -0.78 -1.52
C CYS A 74 -8.29 -1.43 -0.54
N HIS A 75 -7.99 -2.62 0.00
CA HIS A 75 -8.81 -3.26 1.01
C HIS A 75 -8.96 -2.39 2.27
N LYS A 76 -10.09 -2.52 2.99
CA LYS A 76 -10.32 -1.75 4.23
C LYS A 76 -9.99 -2.52 5.51
N ASN A 77 -9.99 -3.84 5.45
CA ASN A 77 -9.66 -4.68 6.60
C ASN A 77 -8.15 -4.66 6.84
N THR A 78 -7.73 -4.07 7.95
CA THR A 78 -6.31 -3.95 8.34
C THR A 78 -5.64 -5.28 8.60
N THR A 79 -6.40 -6.30 9.02
CA THR A 79 -5.87 -7.65 9.21
C THR A 79 -5.48 -8.26 7.87
N ALA A 80 -6.37 -8.21 6.88
CA ALA A 80 -6.09 -8.69 5.52
C ALA A 80 -4.90 -7.97 4.87
N LEU A 81 -4.80 -6.64 5.06
CA LEU A 81 -3.66 -5.87 4.57
C LEU A 81 -2.34 -6.26 5.26
N ARG A 82 -2.38 -6.54 6.57
CA ARG A 82 -1.22 -7.00 7.33
C ARG A 82 -0.77 -8.39 6.89
N GLU A 83 -1.70 -9.32 6.71
CA GLU A 83 -1.43 -10.65 6.18
C GLU A 83 -0.82 -10.58 4.78
N MET A 84 -1.31 -9.68 3.93
CA MET A 84 -0.75 -9.45 2.60
C MET A 84 0.71 -8.95 2.66
N MET A 85 1.07 -8.07 3.60
CA MET A 85 2.46 -7.64 3.81
C MET A 85 3.34 -8.80 4.31
N PHE A 86 2.85 -9.65 5.21
CA PHE A 86 3.60 -10.84 5.63
C PHE A 86 3.81 -11.83 4.49
N LEU A 87 2.76 -12.11 3.73
CA LEU A 87 2.84 -12.98 2.56
C LEU A 87 3.78 -12.44 1.49
N ALA A 88 3.85 -11.11 1.35
CA ALA A 88 4.77 -10.45 0.43
C ALA A 88 6.24 -10.55 0.87
N LEU A 89 6.54 -10.72 2.16
CA LEU A 89 7.89 -10.89 2.67
C LEU A 89 8.34 -12.36 2.76
N ASP A 90 7.40 -13.31 2.79
CA ASP A 90 7.71 -14.74 2.82
C ASP A 90 8.40 -15.20 1.52
N ARG A 91 9.65 -15.66 1.64
CA ARG A 91 10.46 -16.13 0.50
C ARG A 91 10.05 -17.51 -0.01
N ASN A 92 9.25 -18.25 0.74
CA ASN A 92 8.67 -19.52 0.29
C ASN A 92 7.35 -19.31 -0.48
N SER A 93 6.80 -18.10 -0.45
CA SER A 93 5.56 -17.75 -1.13
C SER A 93 5.79 -17.41 -2.60
N THR A 94 4.89 -17.85 -3.47
CA THR A 94 4.86 -17.46 -4.90
C THR A 94 3.95 -16.26 -5.16
N PHE A 95 3.45 -15.60 -4.11
CA PHE A 95 2.48 -14.51 -4.20
C PHE A 95 2.98 -13.32 -5.03
N VAL A 96 4.24 -12.89 -4.83
CA VAL A 96 4.81 -11.71 -5.49
C VAL A 96 6.31 -11.89 -5.68
N ARG A 97 6.86 -11.40 -6.79
CA ARG A 97 8.31 -11.43 -7.08
C ARG A 97 9.03 -10.45 -6.15
N LEU A 98 10.29 -10.72 -5.80
CA LEU A 98 11.08 -9.87 -4.90
C LEU A 98 11.09 -8.39 -5.32
N GLN A 99 11.38 -8.11 -6.59
CA GLN A 99 11.37 -6.76 -7.17
C GLN A 99 10.01 -6.03 -7.11
N ASP A 100 8.92 -6.78 -6.91
CA ASP A 100 7.54 -6.26 -6.90
C ASP A 100 6.98 -6.17 -5.47
N VAL A 101 7.78 -6.51 -4.45
CA VAL A 101 7.33 -6.52 -3.05
C VAL A 101 7.04 -5.12 -2.55
N SER A 102 7.93 -4.14 -2.79
CA SER A 102 7.75 -2.75 -2.33
C SER A 102 6.44 -2.16 -2.82
N ASP A 103 6.05 -2.49 -4.04
CA ASP A 103 4.79 -2.13 -4.68
C ASP A 103 3.55 -2.52 -3.84
N ILE A 104 3.60 -3.65 -3.12
CA ILE A 104 2.55 -4.06 -2.19
C ILE A 104 2.42 -3.05 -1.04
N PHE A 105 3.54 -2.71 -0.40
CA PHE A 105 3.59 -1.76 0.71
C PHE A 105 3.17 -0.36 0.27
N VAL A 106 3.69 0.11 -0.86
CA VAL A 106 3.33 1.40 -1.47
C VAL A 106 1.84 1.44 -1.82
N SER A 107 1.26 0.36 -2.35
CA SER A 107 -0.17 0.33 -2.68
C SER A 107 -1.07 0.46 -1.45
N ILE A 108 -0.67 -0.15 -0.32
CA ILE A 108 -1.37 -0.05 0.96
C ILE A 108 -1.32 1.38 1.51
N SER A 109 -0.15 2.03 1.42
CA SER A 109 0.09 3.37 1.98
C SER A 109 -0.76 4.47 1.34
N LYS A 110 -1.31 4.23 0.14
CA LYS A 110 -2.17 5.18 -0.58
C LYS A 110 -3.49 5.50 0.14
N SER A 111 -3.92 4.68 1.10
CA SER A 111 -5.14 4.93 1.89
C SER A 111 -4.80 5.49 3.28
N PRO A 112 -5.64 6.34 3.90
CA PRO A 112 -5.36 6.85 5.25
C PRO A 112 -5.19 5.76 6.31
N ILE A 113 -5.98 4.69 6.21
CA ILE A 113 -5.91 3.53 7.12
C ILE A 113 -4.62 2.74 6.86
N GLY A 114 -4.32 2.46 5.58
CA GLY A 114 -3.14 1.73 5.18
C GLY A 114 -1.84 2.47 5.48
N ARG A 115 -1.81 3.80 5.38
CA ARG A 115 -0.66 4.62 5.76
C ARG A 115 -0.32 4.50 7.24
N LYS A 116 -1.32 4.59 8.13
CA LYS A 116 -1.13 4.35 9.57
C LYS A 116 -0.69 2.92 9.85
N LEU A 117 -1.30 1.95 9.17
CA LEU A 117 -0.96 0.54 9.31
C LEU A 117 0.49 0.26 8.90
N LEU A 118 0.92 0.81 7.76
CA LEU A 118 2.25 0.61 7.21
C LEU A 118 3.34 1.18 8.13
N PHE A 119 3.16 2.40 8.64
CA PHE A 119 4.10 2.98 9.60
C PHE A 119 4.29 2.05 10.82
N ASN A 120 3.18 1.61 11.42
CA ASN A 120 3.24 0.70 12.57
C ASN A 120 3.88 -0.65 12.20
N PHE A 121 3.62 -1.14 10.97
CA PHE A 121 4.22 -2.38 10.48
C PHE A 121 5.74 -2.24 10.33
N LEU A 122 6.23 -1.13 9.75
CA LEU A 122 7.65 -0.83 9.61
C LEU A 122 8.36 -0.86 10.97
N ILE A 123 7.86 -0.07 11.93
CA ILE A 123 8.48 0.02 13.27
C ILE A 123 8.50 -1.34 13.98
N ALA A 124 7.44 -2.13 13.85
CA ALA A 124 7.30 -3.40 14.57
C ALA A 124 7.96 -4.61 13.87
N ASN A 125 8.28 -4.52 12.58
CA ASN A 125 8.73 -5.67 11.78
C ASN A 125 9.96 -5.37 10.91
N TRP A 126 10.78 -4.38 11.31
CA TRP A 126 11.95 -3.97 10.54
C TRP A 126 12.85 -5.14 10.12
N ASP A 127 13.29 -5.98 11.07
CA ASP A 127 14.17 -7.12 10.77
C ASP A 127 13.56 -8.07 9.74
N ARG A 128 12.24 -8.31 9.83
CA ARG A 128 11.52 -9.15 8.87
C ARG A 128 11.43 -8.49 7.48
N ILE A 129 11.28 -7.17 7.42
CA ILE A 129 11.32 -6.42 6.15
C ILE A 129 12.72 -6.55 5.56
N TYR A 130 13.76 -6.23 6.33
CA TYR A 130 15.15 -6.29 5.86
C TYR A 130 15.53 -7.69 5.35
N ASP A 131 15.25 -8.73 6.13
CA ASP A 131 15.56 -10.12 5.78
C ASP A 131 14.68 -10.64 4.64
N GLY A 132 13.38 -10.35 4.68
CA GLY A 132 12.42 -10.77 3.63
C GLY A 132 12.67 -10.08 2.29
N MET A 133 13.27 -8.91 2.30
CA MET A 133 13.72 -8.20 1.10
C MET A 133 15.12 -8.60 0.66
N MET A 134 15.79 -9.52 1.35
CA MET A 134 17.15 -9.99 1.01
C MET A 134 18.15 -8.83 0.83
N SER A 135 17.99 -7.77 1.64
CA SER A 135 18.80 -6.55 1.58
C SER A 135 18.72 -5.79 0.24
N GLU A 136 17.65 -5.95 -0.54
CA GLU A 136 17.36 -5.13 -1.73
C GLU A 136 17.17 -3.65 -1.34
N HIS A 137 18.25 -2.88 -1.45
CA HIS A 137 18.38 -1.57 -0.81
C HIS A 137 17.34 -0.56 -1.31
N GLU A 138 17.14 -0.50 -2.63
CA GLU A 138 16.18 0.42 -3.27
C GLU A 138 14.74 0.11 -2.86
N SER A 139 14.31 -1.16 -2.92
CA SER A 139 12.95 -1.55 -2.55
C SER A 139 12.67 -1.35 -1.05
N ILE A 140 13.67 -1.55 -0.18
CA ILE A 140 13.53 -1.22 1.25
C ILE A 140 13.41 0.30 1.43
N ALA A 141 14.20 1.09 0.69
CA ALA A 141 14.10 2.54 0.74
C ALA A 141 12.71 3.05 0.33
N GLU A 142 12.11 2.48 -0.71
CA GLU A 142 10.73 2.78 -1.10
C GLU A 142 9.71 2.47 0.02
N ILE A 143 9.88 1.35 0.73
CA ILE A 143 9.04 0.98 1.87
C ILE A 143 9.20 1.99 3.00
N ILE A 144 10.43 2.41 3.32
CA ILE A 144 10.72 3.42 4.34
C ILE A 144 10.02 4.73 3.99
N SER A 145 10.17 5.24 2.76
CA SER A 145 9.50 6.46 2.30
C SER A 145 7.98 6.36 2.40
N ALA A 146 7.40 5.29 1.87
CA ALA A 146 5.95 5.08 1.89
C ALA A 146 5.37 4.98 3.32
N ALA A 147 6.11 4.38 4.24
CA ALA A 147 5.72 4.24 5.64
C ALA A 147 5.83 5.58 6.40
N SER A 148 6.94 6.28 6.22
CA SER A 148 7.24 7.56 6.88
C SER A 148 6.30 8.66 6.42
N ASP A 149 5.73 8.50 5.24
CA ASP A 149 4.68 9.36 4.73
C ASP A 149 3.43 9.43 5.64
N GLY A 150 3.29 8.50 6.60
CA GLY A 150 2.28 8.46 7.67
C GLY A 150 2.61 9.20 8.96
N VAL A 151 3.82 9.74 9.12
CA VAL A 151 4.24 10.42 10.35
C VAL A 151 3.49 11.74 10.51
N ARG A 152 2.81 11.91 11.64
CA ARG A 152 2.00 13.10 11.95
C ARG A 152 2.21 13.63 13.37
N THR A 153 3.02 12.95 14.18
CA THR A 153 3.24 13.28 15.60
C THR A 153 4.72 13.17 15.98
N TYR A 154 5.14 13.91 17.01
CA TYR A 154 6.50 13.81 17.56
C TYR A 154 6.81 12.39 18.02
N GLN A 155 5.85 11.67 18.62
CA GLN A 155 6.05 10.28 19.03
C GLN A 155 6.43 9.38 17.84
N GLN A 156 5.72 9.50 16.71
CA GLN A 156 6.04 8.72 15.51
C GLN A 156 7.40 9.12 14.92
N LEU A 157 7.74 10.41 14.96
CA LEU A 157 9.05 10.89 14.52
C LEU A 157 10.19 10.27 15.36
N GLU A 158 10.04 10.24 16.69
CA GLU A 158 11.02 9.62 17.58
C GLU A 158 11.13 8.10 17.36
N GLN A 159 10.02 7.42 17.08
CA GLN A 159 10.05 6.01 16.68
C GLN A 159 10.86 5.79 15.39
N LEU A 160 10.75 6.69 14.42
CA LEU A 160 11.49 6.62 13.15
C LEU A 160 12.99 6.87 13.37
N LYS A 161 13.35 7.89 14.16
CA LYS A 161 14.74 8.17 14.56
C LYS A 161 15.37 6.99 15.31
N HIS A 162 14.64 6.42 16.26
CA HIS A 162 15.09 5.24 17.00
C HIS A 162 15.28 4.04 16.08
N LEU A 163 14.35 3.81 15.13
CA LEU A 163 14.49 2.74 14.15
C LEU A 163 15.78 2.92 13.33
N LYS A 164 16.08 4.13 12.85
CA LYS A 164 17.33 4.40 12.14
C LYS A 164 18.57 4.03 12.97
N SER A 165 18.58 4.39 14.26
CA SER A 165 19.75 4.20 15.12
C SER A 165 19.92 2.77 15.63
N ALA A 166 18.83 2.04 15.83
CA ALA A 166 18.84 0.75 16.53
C ALA A 166 18.42 -0.44 15.65
N GLY A 167 17.80 -0.19 14.49
CA GLY A 167 17.37 -1.25 13.57
C GLY A 167 18.54 -1.93 12.88
N LYS A 168 18.43 -3.24 12.66
CA LYS A 168 19.40 -4.05 11.91
C LYS A 168 19.75 -3.39 10.56
N HIS A 169 21.00 -3.00 10.35
CA HIS A 169 21.47 -2.29 9.14
C HIS A 169 20.69 -1.01 8.78
N ALA A 170 19.82 -0.50 9.66
CA ALA A 170 18.95 0.65 9.36
C ALA A 170 19.75 1.94 9.10
N SER A 171 20.87 2.10 9.80
CA SER A 171 21.78 3.24 9.61
C SER A 171 22.42 3.32 8.22
N GLU A 172 22.40 2.22 7.45
CA GLU A 172 22.94 2.15 6.08
C GLU A 172 21.95 2.70 5.03
N PHE A 173 20.72 2.99 5.42
CA PHE A 173 19.68 3.55 4.55
C PHE A 173 19.62 5.07 4.72
N SER A 174 20.31 5.79 3.82
CA SER A 174 20.32 7.26 3.81
C SER A 174 18.93 7.89 3.68
N VAL A 175 17.96 7.17 3.09
CA VAL A 175 16.56 7.62 3.00
C VAL A 175 15.96 7.94 4.37
N PHE A 176 16.44 7.32 5.47
CA PHE A 176 15.98 7.69 6.80
C PHE A 176 16.29 9.15 7.14
N ASP A 177 17.43 9.70 6.71
CA ASP A 177 17.75 11.12 6.94
C ASP A 177 16.72 12.04 6.26
N GLU A 178 16.46 11.79 4.98
CA GLU A 178 15.48 12.53 4.19
C GLU A 178 14.09 12.46 4.80
N VAL A 179 13.61 11.25 5.10
CA VAL A 179 12.24 11.09 5.63
C VAL A 179 12.07 11.61 7.05
N ILE A 180 13.15 11.67 7.85
CA ILE A 180 13.14 12.26 9.19
C ILE A 180 13.03 13.78 9.08
N GLU A 181 13.84 14.42 8.23
CA GLU A 181 13.79 15.87 7.98
C GLU A 181 12.42 16.29 7.45
N GLU A 182 11.89 15.59 6.45
CA GLU A 182 10.54 15.86 5.93
C GLU A 182 9.46 15.68 7.00
N SER A 183 9.62 14.67 7.86
CA SER A 183 8.68 14.40 8.94
C SER A 183 8.71 15.46 10.03
N GLU A 184 9.88 16.01 10.36
CA GLU A 184 10.04 17.14 11.28
C GLU A 184 9.24 18.35 10.80
N HIS A 185 9.50 18.79 9.57
CA HIS A 185 8.77 19.90 8.95
C HIS A 185 7.26 19.67 8.92
N ARG A 186 6.85 18.45 8.56
CA ARG A 186 5.44 18.06 8.49
C ARG A 186 4.76 18.10 9.86
N VAL A 187 5.40 17.57 10.91
CA VAL A 187 4.86 17.57 12.27
C VAL A 187 4.75 19.00 12.80
N GLU A 188 5.78 19.82 12.64
CA GLU A 188 5.76 21.23 13.04
C GLU A 188 4.65 22.02 12.35
N TRP A 189 4.50 21.82 11.03
CA TRP A 189 3.44 22.47 10.26
C TRP A 189 2.05 22.09 10.78
N ILE A 190 1.83 20.79 11.08
CA ILE A 190 0.57 20.33 11.66
C ILE A 190 0.30 21.01 13.00
N GLN A 191 1.27 21.05 13.91
CA GLN A 191 1.10 21.68 15.22
C GLN A 191 0.72 23.16 15.10
N LYS A 192 1.35 23.87 14.17
CA LYS A 192 1.16 25.32 14.01
C LYS A 192 -0.13 25.69 13.26
N HIS A 193 -0.56 24.88 12.28
CA HIS A 193 -1.57 25.30 11.31
C HIS A 193 -2.86 24.48 11.33
N HIS A 194 -2.84 23.25 11.84
CA HIS A 194 -3.97 22.32 11.71
C HIS A 194 -5.24 22.83 12.39
N GLY A 195 -5.14 23.38 13.61
CA GLY A 195 -6.30 23.91 14.34
C GLY A 195 -7.02 25.03 13.59
N ARG A 196 -6.25 26.02 13.10
CA ARG A 196 -6.79 27.16 12.34
C ARG A 196 -7.46 26.72 11.04
N LEU A 197 -6.90 25.74 10.34
CA LEU A 197 -7.50 25.19 9.12
C LEU A 197 -8.81 24.46 9.40
N ILE A 198 -8.86 23.66 10.48
CA ILE A 198 -10.11 23.00 10.89
C ILE A 198 -11.20 24.04 11.16
N GLU A 199 -10.90 25.10 11.91
CA GLU A 199 -11.86 26.17 12.19
C GLU A 199 -12.33 26.88 10.91
N TYR A 200 -11.41 27.13 9.98
CA TYR A 200 -11.74 27.74 8.69
C TYR A 200 -12.72 26.88 7.89
N PHE A 201 -12.42 25.58 7.70
CA PHE A 201 -13.29 24.69 6.93
C PHE A 201 -14.63 24.42 7.62
N LYS A 202 -14.68 24.40 8.96
CA LYS A 202 -15.95 24.30 9.70
C LYS A 202 -16.90 25.48 9.46
N LYS A 203 -16.38 26.65 9.08
CA LYS A 203 -17.21 27.83 8.76
C LYS A 203 -17.75 27.82 7.32
N LEU A 204 -17.21 26.96 6.45
CA LEU A 204 -17.59 26.85 5.04
C LEU A 204 -18.62 25.74 4.76
N LEU A 205 -18.83 24.85 5.73
CA LEU A 205 -19.83 23.77 5.72
C LEU A 205 -21.07 24.21 6.48
#